data_AF-A0A5D0VGQ9-F1
#
_entry.id   AF-A0A5D0VGQ9-F1
#
_cell.length_a   1.000
_cell.length_b   1.000
_cell.length_c   1.000
_cell.angle_alpha   90.00
_cell.angle_beta   90.00
_cell.angle_gamma   90.00
#
_symmetry.space_group_name_H-M   'P 1'
#
loop_
_entity.id
_entity.type
_entity.pdbx_description
1 polymer ?
#
loop_
_entity_poly.entity_id
_entity_poly.type
_entity_poly.pdbx_seq_one_letter_code
_entity_poly.pdbx_strand_id
1 'polypeptide(L)'
;MTRRVSAIAVVVAIAVASFALAKGAGAQHRRSLVTETYDEDTLKRAFEAAESGNYEPLGALPEPSAADIPAIEPALSDESEVVRREAVALLARIGDPAAAPALAGALSDVSDDVATRAAAALYDLGGVAVEADPAVENQIRQAVDSGLVAGGAILMLAHSRDKSASAATLHGVREAKGGSLTEVFPSSPVVHVSLMADVALAGLGDGGAEAQLLASIGKADLVTLQFLLSVLREIDSPQIVRALATATLSDDRPVQGDAPSGAETGLRLADLAATRLARRYDLAVDIDDTADARLPDQTLDAVKTELERKLSE
;
A
#
# COMPACT_ATOMS: atom_id res chain seq x y z
N MET A 1 -39.83 -25.61 24.93
CA MET A 1 -39.90 -26.25 23.59
C MET A 1 -40.67 -25.28 22.69
N THR A 2 -40.20 -24.72 21.58
CA THR A 2 -38.93 -24.83 20.86
C THR A 2 -38.84 -23.64 19.90
N ARG A 3 -37.71 -22.92 19.98
CA ARG A 3 -37.01 -21.98 19.08
C ARG A 3 -37.72 -21.33 17.86
N ARG A 4 -37.66 -20.00 17.88
CA ARG A 4 -37.60 -19.07 16.74
C ARG A 4 -36.28 -19.28 15.96
N VAL A 5 -36.32 -19.23 14.63
CA VAL A 5 -35.16 -19.08 13.72
C VAL A 5 -35.57 -18.02 12.70
N SER A 6 -35.17 -16.76 12.93
CA SER A 6 -34.14 -16.01 12.20
C SER A 6 -34.43 -15.83 10.70
N ALA A 7 -35.17 -14.76 10.39
CA ALA A 7 -35.31 -14.19 9.06
C ALA A 7 -34.33 -13.00 8.91
N ILE A 8 -33.02 -13.27 8.83
CA ILE A 8 -31.98 -12.29 8.48
C ILE A 8 -30.88 -13.06 7.74
N ALA A 9 -31.10 -13.37 6.46
CA ALA A 9 -30.06 -13.95 5.59
C ALA A 9 -30.28 -13.68 4.08
N VAL A 10 -31.28 -12.88 3.69
CA VAL A 10 -31.72 -12.80 2.27
C VAL A 10 -31.49 -11.42 1.63
N VAL A 11 -30.87 -10.46 2.33
CA VAL A 11 -30.78 -9.07 1.82
C VAL A 11 -29.39 -8.66 1.29
N VAL A 12 -28.33 -9.45 1.48
CA VAL A 12 -26.97 -9.03 1.03
C VAL A 12 -26.66 -9.37 -0.44
N ALA A 13 -27.48 -10.18 -1.12
CA ALA A 13 -27.17 -10.64 -2.49
C ALA A 13 -27.68 -9.74 -3.65
N ILE A 14 -28.27 -8.56 -3.38
CA ILE A 14 -28.91 -7.75 -4.44
C ILE A 14 -28.06 -6.53 -4.89
N ALA A 15 -26.99 -6.16 -4.20
CA ALA A 15 -26.20 -4.98 -4.57
C ALA A 15 -25.13 -5.20 -5.67
N VAL A 16 -24.79 -6.44 -6.02
CA VAL A 16 -23.75 -6.73 -7.03
C VAL A 16 -24.30 -6.78 -8.47
N ALA A 17 -25.63 -6.75 -8.65
CA ALA A 17 -26.27 -6.97 -9.95
C ALA A 17 -26.73 -5.71 -10.70
N SER A 18 -26.38 -4.50 -10.26
CA SER A 18 -26.86 -3.25 -10.89
C SER A 18 -25.85 -2.52 -11.79
N PHE A 19 -24.60 -2.98 -11.91
CA PHE A 19 -23.62 -2.35 -12.80
C PHE A 19 -23.39 -3.11 -14.14
N ALA A 20 -23.97 -4.30 -14.30
CA ALA A 20 -23.79 -5.15 -15.48
C ALA A 20 -24.94 -5.07 -16.51
N LEU A 21 -25.71 -3.99 -16.52
CA LEU A 21 -26.80 -3.75 -17.49
C LEU A 21 -26.51 -2.55 -18.40
N ALA A 22 -25.39 -2.60 -19.12
CA ALA A 22 -25.16 -1.72 -20.27
C ALA A 22 -24.19 -2.36 -21.28
N LYS A 23 -24.60 -3.45 -21.92
CA LYS A 23 -24.36 -3.77 -23.36
C LYS A 23 -24.86 -5.19 -23.65
N GLY A 24 -25.96 -5.27 -24.40
CA GLY A 24 -26.53 -6.54 -24.84
C GLY A 24 -25.82 -7.07 -26.09
N ALA A 25 -25.55 -8.38 -26.10
CA ALA A 25 -25.77 -9.30 -27.21
C ALA A 25 -25.25 -10.71 -26.84
N GLY A 26 -26.05 -11.74 -27.12
CA GLY A 26 -25.55 -13.13 -27.22
C GLY A 26 -25.85 -14.03 -26.02
N ALA A 27 -27.11 -14.41 -25.85
CA ALA A 27 -27.47 -15.58 -25.06
C ALA A 27 -26.97 -16.84 -25.79
N GLN A 28 -25.87 -17.46 -25.34
CA GLN A 28 -25.60 -18.92 -25.34
C GLN A 28 -24.27 -19.19 -24.63
N HIS A 29 -24.26 -19.17 -23.30
CA HIS A 29 -23.39 -19.93 -22.40
C HIS A 29 -23.68 -19.45 -20.98
N ARG A 30 -24.81 -19.88 -20.42
CA ARG A 30 -25.09 -19.67 -18.99
C ARG A 30 -24.32 -20.75 -18.20
N ARG A 31 -22.98 -20.69 -18.21
CA ARG A 31 -22.17 -21.40 -17.21
C ARG A 31 -22.50 -20.72 -15.88
N SER A 32 -22.97 -21.49 -14.92
CA SER A 32 -23.00 -21.04 -13.53
C SER A 32 -21.59 -20.57 -13.17
N LEU A 33 -21.43 -19.27 -12.92
CA LEU A 33 -20.24 -18.75 -12.25
C LEU A 33 -20.35 -19.20 -10.79
N VAL A 34 -20.08 -20.47 -10.55
CA VAL A 34 -19.55 -20.88 -9.26
C VAL A 34 -18.10 -20.44 -9.33
N THR A 35 -17.78 -19.31 -8.71
CA THR A 35 -16.39 -19.00 -8.36
C THR A 35 -15.97 -20.13 -7.43
N GLU A 36 -15.19 -21.08 -7.95
CA GLU A 36 -14.61 -22.14 -7.14
C GLU A 36 -13.69 -21.45 -6.13
N THR A 37 -14.15 -21.36 -4.89
CA THR A 37 -13.34 -20.93 -3.76
C THR A 37 -12.29 -21.99 -3.49
N TYR A 38 -11.17 -21.61 -2.90
CA TYR A 38 -10.18 -22.54 -2.39
C TYR A 38 -10.86 -23.64 -1.56
N ASP A 39 -10.61 -24.88 -1.97
CA ASP A 39 -10.97 -26.05 -1.19
C ASP A 39 -10.19 -26.01 0.13
N GLU A 40 -10.92 -26.00 1.26
CA GLU A 40 -10.33 -25.86 2.59
C GLU A 40 -9.23 -26.91 2.85
N ASP A 41 -9.44 -28.16 2.41
CA ASP A 41 -8.48 -29.25 2.56
C ASP A 41 -7.22 -29.04 1.73
N THR A 42 -7.34 -28.44 0.54
CA THR A 42 -6.21 -28.11 -0.32
C THR A 42 -5.40 -26.96 0.24
N LEU A 43 -6.07 -25.90 0.67
CA LEU A 43 -5.43 -24.73 1.28
C LEU A 43 -4.70 -25.13 2.57
N LYS A 44 -5.36 -25.92 3.43
CA LYS A 44 -4.75 -26.43 4.66
C LYS A 44 -3.49 -27.26 4.39
N ARG A 45 -3.54 -28.19 3.43
CA ARG A 45 -2.35 -28.98 3.05
C ARG A 45 -1.23 -28.11 2.50
N ALA A 46 -1.56 -27.05 1.77
CA ALA A 46 -0.57 -26.11 1.26
C ALA A 46 0.12 -25.35 2.41
N PHE A 47 -0.64 -24.90 3.41
CA PHE A 47 -0.09 -24.29 4.61
C PHE A 47 0.77 -25.27 5.43
N GLU A 48 0.28 -26.48 5.72
CA GLU A 48 1.05 -27.51 6.43
C GLU A 48 2.38 -27.85 5.72
N ALA A 49 2.39 -27.85 4.39
CA ALA A 49 3.61 -28.04 3.61
C ALA A 49 4.58 -26.86 3.76
N ALA A 50 4.08 -25.63 3.78
CA ALA A 50 4.88 -24.42 3.97
C ALA A 50 5.53 -24.37 5.35
N GLU A 51 4.84 -24.81 6.40
CA GLU A 51 5.42 -24.98 7.74
C GLU A 51 6.63 -25.93 7.74
N SER A 52 6.58 -26.96 6.89
CA SER A 52 7.67 -27.91 6.69
C SER A 52 8.77 -27.37 5.74
N GLY A 53 8.68 -26.10 5.32
CA GLY A 53 9.60 -25.44 4.40
C GLY A 53 9.35 -25.74 2.92
N ASN A 54 8.28 -26.47 2.59
CA ASN A 54 7.90 -26.74 1.20
C ASN A 54 6.81 -25.76 0.73
N TYR A 55 7.23 -24.72 0.02
CA TYR A 55 6.34 -23.69 -0.52
C TYR A 55 5.77 -24.02 -1.91
N GLU A 56 6.17 -25.15 -2.53
CA GLU A 56 5.65 -25.56 -3.85
C GLU A 56 4.12 -25.65 -3.87
N PRO A 57 3.43 -26.22 -2.86
CA PRO A 57 1.97 -26.31 -2.88
C PRO A 57 1.26 -24.95 -2.82
N LEU A 58 1.78 -23.99 -2.05
CA LEU A 58 1.24 -22.62 -2.03
C LEU A 58 1.48 -21.91 -3.37
N GLY A 59 2.66 -22.09 -3.96
CA GLY A 59 2.97 -21.55 -5.28
C GLY A 59 2.15 -22.16 -6.42
N ALA A 60 1.65 -23.38 -6.23
CA ALA A 60 0.81 -24.10 -7.20
C ALA A 60 -0.69 -23.81 -7.05
N LEU A 61 -1.11 -23.08 -6.01
CA LEU A 61 -2.50 -22.64 -5.89
C LEU A 61 -2.87 -21.74 -7.08
N PRO A 62 -4.11 -21.83 -7.59
CA PRO A 62 -4.59 -20.88 -8.59
C PRO A 62 -4.60 -19.47 -7.99
N GLU A 63 -4.51 -18.44 -8.85
CA GLU A 63 -4.50 -17.04 -8.37
C GLU A 63 -5.72 -16.77 -7.47
N PRO A 64 -5.50 -16.26 -6.24
CA PRO A 64 -6.59 -16.03 -5.30
C PRO A 64 -7.47 -14.88 -5.78
N SER A 65 -8.75 -14.96 -5.43
CA SER A 65 -9.76 -13.96 -5.73
C SER A 65 -10.45 -13.51 -4.45
N ALA A 66 -11.25 -12.44 -4.52
CA ALA A 66 -12.04 -11.99 -3.37
C ALA A 66 -12.98 -13.07 -2.81
N ALA A 67 -13.35 -14.09 -3.60
CA ALA A 67 -14.16 -15.21 -3.14
C ALA A 67 -13.42 -16.14 -2.15
N ASP A 68 -12.08 -16.11 -2.15
CA ASP A 68 -11.22 -16.97 -1.34
C ASP A 68 -10.93 -16.40 0.06
N ILE A 69 -11.25 -15.13 0.29
CA ILE A 69 -11.01 -14.45 1.58
C ILE A 69 -11.57 -15.26 2.76
N PRO A 70 -12.82 -15.76 2.74
CA PRO A 70 -13.36 -16.53 3.87
C PRO A 70 -12.63 -17.85 4.14
N ALA A 71 -11.99 -18.44 3.12
CA ALA A 71 -11.20 -19.66 3.29
C ALA A 71 -9.79 -19.38 3.84
N ILE A 72 -9.23 -18.21 3.53
CA ILE A 72 -7.88 -17.79 3.96
C ILE A 72 -7.90 -17.16 5.35
N GLU A 73 -8.93 -16.37 5.69
CA GLU A 73 -9.03 -15.61 6.94
C GLU A 73 -8.80 -16.45 8.22
N PRO A 74 -9.30 -17.69 8.35
CA PRO A 74 -9.04 -18.51 9.54
C PRO A 74 -7.55 -18.77 9.80
N ALA A 75 -6.72 -18.84 8.76
CA ALA A 75 -5.29 -19.09 8.86
C ALA A 75 -4.51 -17.91 9.48
N LEU A 76 -5.11 -16.71 9.57
CA LEU A 76 -4.54 -15.57 10.30
C LEU A 76 -4.48 -15.78 11.82
N SER A 77 -5.19 -16.78 12.34
CA SER A 77 -5.17 -17.13 13.77
C SER A 77 -4.47 -18.45 14.05
N ASP A 78 -3.73 -18.99 13.07
CA ASP A 78 -3.01 -20.25 13.23
C ASP A 78 -1.88 -20.12 14.26
N GLU A 79 -1.59 -21.20 14.99
CA GLU A 79 -0.49 -21.22 15.99
C GLU A 79 0.87 -20.97 15.32
N SER A 80 1.00 -21.38 14.06
CA SER A 80 2.21 -21.26 13.27
C SER A 80 2.36 -19.89 12.64
N GLU A 81 3.45 -19.21 12.99
CA GLU A 81 3.81 -17.93 12.38
C GLU A 81 3.97 -18.03 10.86
N VAL A 82 4.48 -19.16 10.36
CA VAL A 82 4.61 -19.40 8.92
C VAL A 82 3.24 -19.38 8.25
N VAL A 83 2.25 -20.10 8.80
CA VAL A 83 0.89 -20.13 8.26
C VAL A 83 0.26 -18.74 8.28
N ARG A 84 0.36 -18.02 9.40
CA ARG A 84 -0.19 -16.65 9.51
C ARG A 84 0.44 -15.71 8.49
N ARG A 85 1.76 -15.78 8.31
CA ARG A 85 2.50 -15.00 7.32
C ARG A 85 2.05 -15.29 5.90
N GLU A 86 1.91 -16.57 5.54
CA GLU A 86 1.47 -16.98 4.19
C GLU A 86 0.00 -16.62 3.95
N ALA A 87 -0.85 -16.64 4.99
CA ALA A 87 -2.22 -16.16 4.91
C ALA A 87 -2.28 -14.65 4.58
N VAL A 88 -1.46 -13.83 5.26
CA VAL A 88 -1.31 -12.41 4.90
C VAL A 88 -0.82 -12.24 3.45
N ALA A 89 0.14 -13.05 3.01
CA ALA A 89 0.66 -12.99 1.64
C ALA A 89 -0.40 -13.35 0.59
N LEU A 90 -1.23 -14.36 0.84
CA LEU A 90 -2.36 -14.70 -0.05
C LEU A 90 -3.41 -13.59 -0.08
N LEU A 91 -3.77 -13.02 1.08
CA LEU A 91 -4.70 -11.88 1.14
C LEU A 91 -4.16 -10.65 0.40
N ALA A 92 -2.86 -10.37 0.50
CA ALA A 92 -2.21 -9.29 -0.24
C ALA A 92 -2.27 -9.51 -1.76
N ARG A 93 -2.02 -10.76 -2.20
CA ARG A 93 -2.09 -11.14 -3.63
C ARG A 93 -3.47 -10.97 -4.25
N ILE A 94 -4.54 -11.03 -3.46
CA ILE A 94 -5.90 -10.78 -3.95
C ILE A 94 -6.03 -9.34 -4.49
N GLY A 95 -5.39 -8.37 -3.83
CA GLY A 95 -5.42 -6.96 -4.25
C GLY A 95 -6.81 -6.30 -4.21
N ASP A 96 -7.79 -6.93 -3.56
CA ASP A 96 -9.16 -6.43 -3.44
C ASP A 96 -9.37 -5.77 -2.06
N PRO A 97 -9.95 -4.55 -1.98
CA PRO A 97 -10.29 -3.89 -0.72
C PRO A 97 -11.12 -4.74 0.25
N ALA A 98 -11.83 -5.76 -0.22
CA ALA A 98 -12.55 -6.72 0.62
C ALA A 98 -11.64 -7.47 1.60
N ALA A 99 -10.33 -7.58 1.32
CA ALA A 99 -9.35 -8.21 2.23
C ALA A 99 -8.93 -7.29 3.39
N ALA A 100 -9.25 -5.99 3.34
CA ALA A 100 -8.78 -5.00 4.30
C ALA A 100 -9.15 -5.32 5.77
N PRO A 101 -10.37 -5.78 6.11
CA PRO A 101 -10.70 -6.14 7.49
C PRO A 101 -9.83 -7.27 8.04
N ALA A 102 -9.55 -8.30 7.23
CA ALA A 102 -8.71 -9.42 7.62
C ALA A 102 -7.25 -8.97 7.83
N LEU A 103 -6.71 -8.17 6.89
CA LEU A 103 -5.36 -7.60 7.00
C LEU A 103 -5.23 -6.65 8.19
N ALA A 104 -6.24 -5.83 8.46
CA ALA A 104 -6.26 -4.92 9.61
C ALA A 104 -6.28 -5.68 10.96
N GLY A 105 -6.95 -6.84 11.01
CA GLY A 105 -6.86 -7.75 12.15
C GLY A 105 -5.44 -8.27 12.40
N ALA A 106 -4.69 -8.57 11.33
CA ALA A 106 -3.32 -9.07 11.41
C ALA A 106 -2.28 -8.02 11.87
N LEU A 107 -2.65 -6.73 11.96
CA LEU A 107 -1.76 -5.69 12.50
C LEU A 107 -1.44 -5.86 13.99
N SER A 108 -2.28 -6.62 14.71
CA SER A 108 -2.07 -6.94 16.13
C SER A 108 -1.42 -8.31 16.34
N ASP A 109 -0.86 -8.91 15.28
CA ASP A 109 -0.13 -10.17 15.40
C ASP A 109 1.06 -10.03 16.36
N VAL A 110 1.38 -11.12 17.06
CA VAL A 110 2.53 -11.17 17.98
C VAL A 110 3.87 -11.17 17.25
N SER A 111 3.90 -11.58 15.97
CA SER A 111 5.07 -11.49 15.12
C SER A 111 5.12 -10.14 14.40
N ASP A 112 6.22 -9.41 14.60
CA ASP A 112 6.50 -8.15 13.92
C ASP A 112 6.55 -8.34 12.38
N ASP A 113 6.98 -9.49 11.87
CA ASP A 113 7.01 -9.78 10.42
C ASP A 113 5.59 -9.90 9.86
N VAL A 114 4.69 -10.61 10.55
CA VAL A 114 3.28 -10.74 10.14
C VAL A 114 2.59 -9.37 10.18
N ALA A 115 2.74 -8.62 11.27
CA ALA A 115 2.14 -7.30 11.42
C ALA A 115 2.66 -6.30 10.36
N THR A 116 3.97 -6.32 10.07
CA THR A 116 4.58 -5.43 9.06
C THR A 116 4.12 -5.78 7.65
N ARG A 117 3.99 -7.07 7.32
CA ARG A 117 3.43 -7.51 6.02
C ARG A 117 1.97 -7.12 5.87
N ALA A 118 1.18 -7.24 6.93
CA ALA A 118 -0.21 -6.81 6.92
C ALA A 118 -0.32 -5.29 6.68
N ALA A 119 0.54 -4.49 7.33
CA ALA A 119 0.63 -3.05 7.12
C ALA A 119 1.03 -2.69 5.68
N ALA A 120 2.00 -3.40 5.11
CA ALA A 120 2.42 -3.23 3.72
C ALA A 120 1.29 -3.58 2.74
N ALA A 121 0.59 -4.70 2.97
CA ALA A 121 -0.54 -5.13 2.16
C ALA A 121 -1.71 -4.12 2.20
N LEU A 122 -2.04 -3.59 3.37
CA LEU A 122 -3.05 -2.52 3.50
C LEU A 122 -2.63 -1.27 2.72
N TYR A 123 -1.34 -0.91 2.78
CA TYR A 123 -0.83 0.20 1.99
C TYR A 123 -0.92 -0.09 0.48
N ASP A 124 -0.67 -1.32 0.00
CA ASP A 124 -0.86 -1.68 -1.41
C ASP A 124 -2.33 -1.56 -1.86
N LEU A 125 -3.29 -1.94 -1.02
CA LEU A 125 -4.72 -1.73 -1.30
C LEU A 125 -5.08 -0.23 -1.38
N GLY A 126 -4.30 0.61 -0.72
CA GLY A 126 -4.42 2.07 -0.75
C GLY A 126 -5.53 2.63 0.15
N GLY A 127 -5.69 3.96 0.12
CA GLY A 127 -6.60 4.69 1.00
C GLY A 127 -8.06 4.25 0.95
N VAL A 128 -8.52 3.75 -0.20
CA VAL A 128 -9.90 3.26 -0.40
C VAL A 128 -10.28 2.19 0.63
N ALA A 129 -9.32 1.35 1.04
CA ALA A 129 -9.54 0.32 2.06
C ALA A 129 -9.88 0.92 3.43
N VAL A 130 -9.17 1.98 3.83
CA VAL A 130 -9.38 2.71 5.10
C VAL A 130 -10.66 3.53 5.03
N GLU A 131 -10.88 4.21 3.91
CA GLU A 131 -12.05 5.06 3.70
C GLU A 131 -13.34 4.27 3.66
N ALA A 132 -13.34 3.02 3.21
CA ALA A 132 -14.54 2.20 3.08
C ALA A 132 -15.10 1.73 4.43
N ASP A 133 -14.22 1.41 5.40
CA ASP A 133 -14.61 0.77 6.66
C ASP A 133 -13.96 1.44 7.90
N PRO A 134 -14.76 2.14 8.74
CA PRO A 134 -14.27 2.70 10.00
C PRO A 134 -13.67 1.68 10.98
N ALA A 135 -14.01 0.39 10.86
CA ALA A 135 -13.40 -0.66 11.68
C ALA A 135 -11.92 -0.85 11.32
N VAL A 136 -11.60 -0.88 10.02
CA VAL A 136 -10.22 -0.96 9.51
C VAL A 136 -9.40 0.24 10.00
N GLU A 137 -9.94 1.45 9.86
CA GLU A 137 -9.31 2.67 10.38
C GLU A 137 -9.00 2.56 11.88
N ASN A 138 -9.97 2.10 12.68
CA ASN A 138 -9.79 1.96 14.12
C ASN A 138 -8.76 0.88 14.48
N GLN A 139 -8.68 -0.21 13.73
CA GLN A 139 -7.68 -1.26 13.95
C GLN A 139 -6.27 -0.77 13.63
N ILE A 140 -6.08 -0.06 12.51
CA ILE A 140 -4.79 0.57 12.16
C ILE A 140 -4.37 1.52 13.28
N ARG A 141 -5.28 2.39 13.72
CA ARG A 141 -5.00 3.36 14.78
C ARG A 141 -4.63 2.67 16.10
N GLN A 142 -5.39 1.67 16.52
CA GLN A 142 -5.09 0.90 17.74
C GLN A 142 -3.73 0.19 17.67
N ALA A 143 -3.37 -0.38 16.52
CA ALA A 143 -2.08 -1.03 16.34
C ALA A 143 -0.93 -0.01 16.47
N VAL A 144 -1.04 1.15 15.83
CA VAL A 144 -0.04 2.23 15.92
C VAL A 144 0.05 2.79 17.35
N ASP A 145 -1.09 3.05 18.00
CA ASP A 145 -1.16 3.46 19.41
C ASP A 145 -0.50 2.44 20.36
N SER A 146 -0.60 1.15 20.02
CA SER A 146 0.02 0.05 20.78
C SER A 146 1.51 -0.11 20.52
N GLY A 147 2.08 0.66 19.59
CA GLY A 147 3.51 0.71 19.32
C GLY A 147 3.95 0.09 17.99
N LEU A 148 3.03 -0.32 17.11
CA LEU A 148 3.38 -0.75 15.76
C LEU A 148 4.02 0.41 14.99
N VAL A 149 5.25 0.21 14.51
CA VAL A 149 6.00 1.22 13.75
C VAL A 149 6.05 0.95 12.25
N ALA A 150 5.22 0.04 11.73
CA ALA A 150 5.22 -0.33 10.32
C ALA A 150 4.78 0.84 9.42
N GLY A 151 5.60 1.16 8.42
CA GLY A 151 5.43 2.36 7.61
C GLY A 151 4.10 2.41 6.85
N GLY A 152 3.67 1.27 6.30
CA GLY A 152 2.39 1.17 5.60
C GLY A 152 1.20 1.55 6.49
N ALA A 153 1.18 1.10 7.76
CA ALA A 153 0.12 1.40 8.71
C ALA A 153 0.12 2.89 9.10
N ILE A 154 1.31 3.48 9.33
CA ILE A 154 1.45 4.90 9.65
C ILE A 154 0.91 5.77 8.50
N LEU A 155 1.30 5.46 7.26
CA LEU A 155 0.85 6.21 6.08
C LEU A 155 -0.66 6.07 5.83
N MET A 156 -1.23 4.89 6.09
CA MET A 156 -2.66 4.66 5.93
C MET A 156 -3.54 5.51 6.85
N LEU A 157 -3.02 6.02 7.96
CA LEU A 157 -3.75 6.98 8.80
C LEU A 157 -4.01 8.34 8.12
N ALA A 158 -3.34 8.65 7.01
CA ALA A 158 -3.62 9.84 6.19
C ALA A 158 -5.03 9.80 5.54
N HIS A 159 -5.59 8.61 5.35
CA HIS A 159 -6.89 8.37 4.71
C HIS A 159 -8.05 8.24 5.70
N SER A 160 -7.79 8.55 6.97
CA SER A 160 -8.76 8.43 8.05
C SER A 160 -9.90 9.43 7.92
N ARG A 161 -11.12 8.97 8.24
CA ARG A 161 -12.30 9.83 8.35
C ARG A 161 -12.23 10.67 9.62
N ASP A 162 -11.78 10.10 10.73
CA ASP A 162 -11.50 10.84 11.97
C ASP A 162 -10.08 11.43 11.97
N LYS A 163 -9.91 12.47 11.14
CA LYS A 163 -8.62 13.17 10.99
C LYS A 163 -8.04 13.62 12.33
N SER A 164 -8.87 14.01 13.29
CA SER A 164 -8.41 14.48 14.59
C SER A 164 -7.83 13.34 15.43
N ALA A 165 -8.48 12.18 15.46
CA ALA A 165 -7.98 11.01 16.19
C ALA A 165 -6.71 10.46 15.55
N SER A 166 -6.67 10.39 14.22
CA SER A 166 -5.50 9.91 13.49
C SER A 166 -4.33 10.88 13.61
N ALA A 167 -4.55 12.19 13.55
CA ALA A 167 -3.50 13.18 13.82
C ALA A 167 -2.93 13.05 15.24
N ALA A 168 -3.78 12.84 16.25
CA ALA A 168 -3.32 12.62 17.62
C ALA A 168 -2.43 11.37 17.74
N THR A 169 -2.83 10.27 17.07
CA THR A 169 -2.06 9.02 17.01
C THR A 169 -0.70 9.24 16.33
N LEU A 170 -0.70 9.95 15.20
CA LEU A 170 0.50 10.26 14.42
C LEU A 170 1.47 11.17 15.19
N HIS A 171 0.96 12.18 15.92
CA HIS A 171 1.80 12.97 16.82
C HIS A 171 2.38 12.10 17.94
N GLY A 172 1.58 11.22 18.54
CA GLY A 172 2.03 10.30 19.58
C GLY A 172 3.18 9.39 19.12
N VAL A 173 3.03 8.73 17.96
CA VAL A 173 4.08 7.86 17.41
C VAL A 173 5.30 8.66 16.97
N ARG A 174 5.13 9.87 16.42
CA ARG A 174 6.24 10.77 16.06
C ARG A 174 7.06 11.16 17.29
N GLU A 175 6.41 11.51 18.40
CA GLU A 175 7.09 11.87 19.65
C GLU A 175 7.76 10.67 20.32
N ALA A 176 7.04 9.54 20.44
CA ALA A 176 7.51 8.37 21.18
C ALA A 176 8.53 7.53 20.40
N LYS A 177 8.40 7.46 19.07
CA LYS A 177 9.13 6.52 18.21
C LYS A 177 9.83 7.19 17.03
N GLY A 178 9.81 8.52 16.91
CA GLY A 178 10.36 9.24 15.76
C GLY A 178 11.80 8.88 15.36
N GLY A 179 12.67 8.59 16.34
CA GLY A 179 14.05 8.16 16.09
C GLY A 179 14.21 6.72 15.62
N SER A 180 13.15 5.91 15.68
CA SER A 180 13.16 4.53 15.19
C SER A 180 13.16 4.51 13.65
N LEU A 181 13.72 3.46 13.08
CA LEU A 181 13.73 3.25 11.63
C LEU A 181 12.60 2.32 11.21
N THR A 182 12.06 2.54 10.02
CA THR A 182 10.99 1.73 9.44
C THR A 182 10.98 1.84 7.91
N GLU A 183 10.24 0.95 7.27
CA GLU A 183 10.06 0.88 5.83
C GLU A 183 8.58 0.57 5.49
N VAL A 184 8.18 0.87 4.25
CA VAL A 184 6.80 0.61 3.78
C VAL A 184 6.65 -0.82 3.28
N PHE A 185 7.61 -1.26 2.45
CA PHE A 185 7.71 -2.62 1.95
C PHE A 185 9.11 -3.17 2.22
N PRO A 186 9.29 -4.49 2.24
CA PRO A 186 10.62 -5.09 2.20
C PRO A 186 11.46 -4.51 1.05
N SER A 187 12.68 -4.09 1.35
CA SER A 187 13.62 -3.44 0.40
C SER A 187 13.25 -2.01 -0.03
N SER A 188 12.24 -1.40 0.60
CA SER A 188 12.02 0.04 0.47
C SER A 188 13.12 0.84 1.17
N PRO A 189 13.30 2.13 0.84
CA PRO A 189 14.14 3.00 1.63
C PRO A 189 13.73 2.99 3.11
N VAL A 190 14.67 2.63 3.97
CA VAL A 190 14.49 2.65 5.43
C VAL A 190 14.67 4.07 5.93
N VAL A 191 13.64 4.63 6.56
CA VAL A 191 13.62 6.02 7.04
C VAL A 191 13.13 6.10 8.48
N HIS A 192 13.30 7.27 9.09
CA HIS A 192 12.79 7.54 10.42
C HIS A 192 11.26 7.54 10.45
N VAL A 193 10.68 6.97 11.51
CA VAL A 193 9.24 6.99 11.78
C VAL A 193 8.69 8.42 11.77
N SER A 194 9.46 9.41 12.23
CA SER A 194 9.03 10.80 12.21
C SER A 194 8.74 11.31 10.80
N LEU A 195 9.56 10.93 9.81
CA LEU A 195 9.37 11.35 8.42
C LEU A 195 8.06 10.78 7.84
N MET A 196 7.77 9.50 8.12
CA MET A 196 6.52 8.89 7.68
C MET A 196 5.31 9.50 8.37
N ALA A 197 5.41 9.76 9.68
CA ALA A 197 4.36 10.43 10.42
C ALA A 197 4.11 11.86 9.88
N ASP A 198 5.16 12.58 9.51
CA ASP A 198 5.02 13.92 8.92
C ASP A 198 4.35 13.86 7.54
N VAL A 199 4.64 12.85 6.70
CA VAL A 199 3.91 12.61 5.44
C VAL A 199 2.42 12.39 5.71
N ALA A 200 2.09 11.50 6.64
CA ALA A 200 0.69 11.19 6.96
C ALA A 200 -0.05 12.41 7.56
N LEU A 201 0.59 13.13 8.47
CA LEU A 201 0.04 14.36 9.08
C LEU A 201 -0.19 15.46 8.04
N ALA A 202 0.74 15.65 7.11
CA ALA A 202 0.57 16.61 6.02
C ALA A 202 -0.63 16.23 5.13
N GLY A 203 -0.84 14.94 4.85
CA GLY A 203 -2.05 14.45 4.16
C GLY A 203 -3.35 14.74 4.91
N LEU A 204 -3.31 14.79 6.25
CA LEU A 204 -4.44 15.21 7.08
C LEU A 204 -4.64 16.75 7.12
N GLY A 205 -3.72 17.53 6.54
CA GLY A 205 -3.74 18.99 6.53
C GLY A 205 -2.99 19.66 7.67
N ASP A 206 -2.08 18.94 8.35
CA ASP A 206 -1.23 19.52 9.39
C ASP A 206 -0.14 20.41 8.78
N GLY A 207 -0.30 21.74 8.93
CA GLY A 207 0.67 22.72 8.42
C GLY A 207 2.02 22.70 9.11
N GLY A 208 2.11 22.18 10.35
CA GLY A 208 3.38 22.01 11.06
C GLY A 208 4.21 20.85 10.47
N ALA A 209 3.54 19.73 10.18
CA ALA A 209 4.14 18.59 9.50
C ALA A 209 4.55 18.96 8.06
N GLU A 210 3.71 19.71 7.33
CA GLU A 210 4.06 20.25 6.01
C GLU A 210 5.35 21.10 6.07
N ALA A 211 5.46 22.01 7.04
CA ALA A 211 6.67 22.81 7.23
C ALA A 211 7.91 21.97 7.57
N GLN A 212 7.74 20.90 8.35
CA GLN A 212 8.82 19.96 8.69
C GLN A 212 9.28 19.15 7.48
N LEU A 213 8.37 18.70 6.61
CA LEU A 213 8.69 18.03 5.36
C LEU A 213 9.46 18.94 4.41
N LEU A 214 8.99 20.18 4.21
CA LEU A 214 9.67 21.17 3.38
C LEU A 214 11.10 21.45 3.88
N ALA A 215 11.28 21.58 5.20
CA ALA A 215 12.60 21.75 5.80
C ALA A 215 13.50 20.51 5.62
N SER A 216 12.92 19.32 5.70
CA SER A 216 13.61 18.04 5.51
C SER A 216 14.07 17.85 4.07
N ILE A 217 13.21 18.12 3.09
CA ILE A 217 13.53 18.05 1.64
C ILE A 217 14.74 18.93 1.31
N GLY A 218 14.81 20.15 1.85
CA GLY A 218 15.91 21.07 1.58
C GLY A 218 17.30 20.60 2.06
N LYS A 219 17.37 19.56 2.91
CA LYS A 219 18.61 18.98 3.44
C LYS A 219 18.68 17.46 3.28
N ALA A 220 17.78 16.89 2.48
CA ALA A 220 17.56 15.46 2.41
C ALA A 220 18.76 14.71 1.81
N ASP A 221 19.07 13.56 2.40
CA ASP A 221 19.94 12.58 1.77
C ASP A 221 19.22 11.84 0.64
N LEU A 222 19.96 10.97 -0.07
CA LEU A 222 19.41 10.23 -1.20
C LEU A 222 18.26 9.32 -0.77
N VAL A 223 18.41 8.62 0.36
CA VAL A 223 17.43 7.67 0.90
C VAL A 223 16.11 8.38 1.23
N THR A 224 16.18 9.54 1.86
CA THR A 224 15.02 10.37 2.19
C THR A 224 14.27 10.82 0.93
N LEU A 225 14.97 11.28 -0.10
CA LEU A 225 14.34 11.69 -1.35
C LEU A 225 13.73 10.50 -2.11
N GLN A 226 14.42 9.35 -2.14
CA GLN A 226 13.89 8.11 -2.73
C GLN A 226 12.62 7.64 -2.04
N PHE A 227 12.58 7.73 -0.70
CA PHE A 227 11.39 7.46 0.09
C PHE A 227 10.24 8.41 -0.27
N LEU A 228 10.47 9.72 -0.24
CA LEU A 228 9.42 10.70 -0.55
C LEU A 228 8.86 10.52 -1.96
N LEU A 229 9.72 10.16 -2.93
CA LEU A 229 9.27 9.77 -4.26
C LEU A 229 8.46 8.46 -4.26
N SER A 230 8.76 7.48 -3.39
CA SER A 230 8.02 6.20 -3.36
C SER A 230 6.64 6.34 -2.75
N VAL A 231 6.45 7.33 -1.88
CA VAL A 231 5.16 7.64 -1.25
C VAL A 231 4.49 8.86 -1.88
N LEU A 232 4.87 9.24 -3.10
CA LEU A 232 4.35 10.43 -3.79
C LEU A 232 2.81 10.45 -3.91
N ARG A 233 2.17 9.27 -3.93
CA ARG A 233 0.70 9.15 -3.91
C ARG A 233 0.05 9.70 -2.62
N GLU A 234 0.81 9.79 -1.52
CA GLU A 234 0.38 10.30 -0.21
C GLU A 234 0.67 11.81 -0.05
N ILE A 235 1.30 12.45 -1.05
CA ILE A 235 1.74 13.84 -0.99
C ILE A 235 0.90 14.68 -1.95
N ASP A 236 -0.12 15.34 -1.42
CA ASP A 236 -1.02 16.18 -2.21
C ASP A 236 -0.69 17.68 -2.15
N SER A 237 0.09 18.15 -1.16
CA SER A 237 0.46 19.57 -1.08
C SER A 237 1.29 20.00 -2.30
N PRO A 238 0.82 20.98 -3.10
CA PRO A 238 1.58 21.50 -4.23
C PRO A 238 2.92 22.11 -3.83
N GLN A 239 3.05 22.59 -2.59
CA GLN A 239 4.32 23.15 -2.09
C GLN A 239 5.36 22.05 -1.87
N ILE A 240 4.96 20.94 -1.24
CA ILE A 240 5.83 19.78 -1.01
C ILE A 240 6.25 19.18 -2.36
N VAL A 241 5.30 19.02 -3.29
CA VAL A 241 5.58 18.45 -4.62
C VAL A 241 6.59 19.32 -5.39
N ARG A 242 6.42 20.66 -5.39
CA ARG A 242 7.39 21.59 -5.99
C ARG A 242 8.77 21.49 -5.36
N ALA A 243 8.83 21.42 -4.02
CA ALA A 243 10.08 21.30 -3.29
C ALA A 243 10.80 19.98 -3.64
N LEU A 244 10.06 18.88 -3.67
CA LEU A 244 10.58 17.56 -4.04
C LEU A 244 11.08 17.55 -5.48
N ALA A 245 10.27 18.02 -6.44
CA ALA A 245 10.67 18.11 -7.84
C ALA A 245 11.93 18.96 -8.03
N THR A 246 12.06 20.07 -7.31
CA THR A 246 13.26 20.92 -7.33
C THR A 246 14.48 20.19 -6.76
N ALA A 247 14.32 19.44 -5.69
CA ALA A 247 15.40 18.68 -5.06
C ALA A 247 15.84 17.46 -5.87
N THR A 248 14.95 16.86 -6.67
CA THR A 248 15.20 15.56 -7.30
C THR A 248 15.46 15.63 -8.81
N LEU A 249 14.78 16.50 -9.57
CA LEU A 249 14.90 16.53 -11.05
C LEU A 249 16.26 17.04 -11.55
N SER A 250 17.11 17.55 -10.68
CA SER A 250 18.49 17.95 -10.98
C SER A 250 19.53 17.14 -10.18
N ASP A 251 19.10 16.04 -9.56
CA ASP A 251 19.96 15.21 -8.72
C ASP A 251 20.59 14.07 -9.53
N ASP A 252 21.90 14.19 -9.75
CA ASP A 252 22.71 13.23 -10.52
C ASP A 252 23.23 12.05 -9.69
N ARG A 253 22.88 11.95 -8.40
CA ARG A 253 23.32 10.81 -7.58
C ARG A 253 22.75 9.50 -8.14
N PRO A 254 23.56 8.43 -8.25
CA PRO A 254 23.14 7.18 -8.84
C PRO A 254 22.11 6.47 -7.94
N VAL A 255 21.15 5.79 -8.57
CA VAL A 255 20.17 4.94 -7.90
C VAL A 255 20.24 3.52 -8.47
N GLN A 256 19.88 2.53 -7.67
CA GLN A 256 19.72 1.16 -8.17
C GLN A 256 18.48 1.10 -9.09
N GLY A 257 18.64 0.56 -10.30
CA GLY A 257 17.50 0.19 -11.16
C GLY A 257 16.95 -1.18 -10.80
N ASP A 258 15.87 -1.58 -11.46
CA ASP A 258 15.25 -2.91 -11.27
C ASP A 258 16.02 -4.03 -12.01
N ALA A 259 17.13 -3.69 -12.67
CA ALA A 259 17.98 -4.64 -13.38
C ALA A 259 18.57 -5.73 -12.45
N PRO A 260 18.71 -6.98 -12.94
CA PRO A 260 19.31 -8.06 -12.17
C PRO A 260 20.74 -7.71 -11.72
N SER A 261 21.06 -8.11 -10.49
CA SER A 261 22.31 -7.81 -9.77
C SER A 261 23.55 -7.84 -10.67
N GLY A 262 24.17 -6.68 -10.89
CA GLY A 262 25.45 -6.52 -11.58
C GLY A 262 25.45 -5.65 -12.84
N ALA A 263 24.30 -5.22 -13.35
CA ALA A 263 24.22 -4.25 -14.44
C ALA A 263 24.13 -2.81 -13.90
N GLU A 264 25.13 -1.97 -14.17
CA GLU A 264 25.01 -0.52 -13.92
C GLU A 264 24.03 0.08 -14.95
N THR A 265 22.81 0.38 -14.51
CA THR A 265 21.76 1.00 -15.35
C THR A 265 22.03 2.48 -15.64
N GLY A 266 23.02 3.07 -14.98
CA GLY A 266 23.37 4.49 -15.12
C GLY A 266 22.27 5.46 -14.68
N LEU A 267 21.23 4.96 -14.01
CA LEU A 267 20.09 5.73 -13.54
C LEU A 267 20.50 6.67 -12.40
N ARG A 268 19.91 7.85 -12.42
CA ARG A 268 20.05 8.88 -11.39
C ARG A 268 18.74 9.09 -10.65
N LEU A 269 18.80 9.77 -9.52
CA LEU A 269 17.59 10.18 -8.81
C LEU A 269 16.67 11.05 -9.69
N ALA A 270 17.25 11.90 -10.55
CA ALA A 270 16.49 12.70 -11.51
C ALA A 270 15.64 11.84 -12.46
N ASP A 271 16.16 10.71 -12.93
CA ASP A 271 15.45 9.82 -13.85
C ASP A 271 14.27 9.14 -13.11
N LEU A 272 14.52 8.65 -11.90
CA LEU A 272 13.46 8.08 -11.03
C LEU A 272 12.36 9.10 -10.72
N ALA A 273 12.75 10.34 -10.39
CA ALA A 273 11.81 11.40 -10.07
C ALA A 273 10.95 11.78 -11.28
N ALA A 274 11.56 11.91 -12.45
CA ALA A 274 10.85 12.24 -13.68
C ALA A 274 9.77 11.22 -14.00
N THR A 275 10.10 9.92 -13.97
CA THR A 275 9.14 8.84 -14.24
C THR A 275 7.98 8.84 -13.24
N ARG A 276 8.28 8.97 -11.93
CA ARG A 276 7.24 8.94 -10.88
C ARG A 276 6.33 10.17 -10.91
N LEU A 277 6.89 11.37 -11.10
CA LEU A 277 6.11 12.62 -11.23
C LEU A 277 5.26 12.60 -12.49
N ALA A 278 5.81 12.15 -13.63
CA ALA A 278 5.07 12.01 -14.88
C ALA A 278 3.86 11.10 -14.73
N ARG A 279 4.05 9.91 -14.12
CA ARG A 279 2.96 8.95 -13.88
C ARG A 279 1.93 9.48 -12.88
N ARG A 280 2.35 10.08 -11.77
CA ARG A 280 1.43 10.55 -10.71
C ARG A 280 0.50 11.67 -11.18
N TYR A 281 1.00 12.56 -12.04
CA TYR A 281 0.27 13.75 -12.49
C TYR A 281 -0.24 13.66 -13.92
N ASP A 282 -0.06 12.50 -14.58
CA ASP A 282 -0.43 12.27 -15.98
C ASP A 282 0.11 13.42 -16.87
N LEU A 283 1.43 13.63 -16.78
CA LEU A 283 2.12 14.68 -17.51
C LEU A 283 2.23 14.28 -18.97
N ALA A 284 1.98 15.22 -19.89
CA ALA A 284 2.11 14.99 -21.33
C ALA A 284 3.58 14.97 -21.80
N VAL A 285 4.36 14.02 -21.29
CA VAL A 285 5.78 13.81 -21.61
C VAL A 285 6.01 12.35 -21.99
N ASP A 286 6.68 12.13 -23.12
CA ASP A 286 7.03 10.78 -23.60
C ASP A 286 8.22 10.24 -22.81
N ILE A 287 7.96 9.28 -21.92
CA ILE A 287 8.97 8.58 -21.12
C ILE A 287 8.77 7.09 -21.37
N ASP A 288 9.81 6.43 -21.89
CA ASP A 288 9.87 4.98 -21.95
C ASP A 288 10.17 4.44 -20.54
N ASP A 289 9.12 3.97 -19.85
CA ASP A 289 9.21 3.42 -18.50
C ASP A 289 9.71 1.97 -18.46
N THR A 290 10.00 1.38 -19.63
CA THR A 290 10.57 0.03 -19.75
C THR A 290 12.10 0.04 -19.93
N ALA A 291 12.68 1.21 -20.18
CA ALA A 291 14.11 1.39 -20.34
C ALA A 291 14.75 1.74 -18.99
N ASP A 292 15.59 0.83 -18.46
CA ASP A 292 16.54 1.10 -17.38
C ASP A 292 17.70 1.98 -17.89
N ALA A 293 17.36 3.16 -18.40
CA ALA A 293 18.28 4.06 -19.07
C ALA A 293 18.11 5.51 -18.59
N ARG A 294 19.23 6.22 -18.58
CA ARG A 294 19.28 7.66 -18.25
C ARG A 294 18.40 8.46 -19.21
N LEU A 295 17.55 9.32 -18.66
CA LEU A 295 16.70 10.21 -19.43
C LEU A 295 17.50 11.42 -19.94
N PRO A 296 17.23 11.90 -21.17
CA PRO A 296 17.80 13.14 -21.68
C PRO A 296 17.40 14.35 -20.82
N ASP A 297 18.30 15.34 -20.68
CA ASP A 297 18.01 16.56 -19.92
C ASP A 297 16.78 17.31 -20.46
N GLN A 298 16.53 17.24 -21.77
CA GLN A 298 15.33 17.80 -22.39
C GLN A 298 14.03 17.16 -21.86
N THR A 299 14.05 15.86 -21.55
CA THR A 299 12.91 15.15 -20.95
C THR A 299 12.70 15.62 -19.51
N LEU A 300 13.77 15.81 -18.73
CA LEU A 300 13.70 16.34 -17.37
C LEU A 300 13.11 17.76 -17.34
N ASP A 301 13.55 18.63 -18.25
CA ASP A 301 13.02 19.99 -18.40
C ASP A 301 11.55 20.01 -18.82
N ALA A 302 11.15 19.09 -19.70
CA ALA A 302 9.75 18.92 -20.10
C ALA A 302 8.88 18.50 -18.91
N VAL A 303 9.33 17.52 -18.11
CA VAL A 303 8.63 17.12 -16.87
C VAL A 303 8.47 18.29 -15.91
N LYS A 304 9.53 19.06 -15.68
CA LYS A 304 9.49 20.23 -14.79
C LYS A 304 8.46 21.26 -15.25
N THR A 305 8.44 21.56 -16.55
CA THR A 305 7.53 22.54 -17.14
C THR A 305 6.07 22.09 -17.06
N GLU A 306 5.80 20.84 -17.42
CA GLU A 306 4.45 20.28 -17.45
C GLU A 306 3.90 20.05 -16.04
N LEU A 307 4.75 19.68 -15.09
CA LEU A 307 4.39 19.60 -13.67
C LEU A 307 3.97 20.96 -13.12
N GLU A 308 4.75 22.02 -13.39
CA GLU A 308 4.44 23.36 -12.89
C GLU A 308 3.12 23.89 -13.47
N ARG A 309 2.81 23.54 -14.73
CA ARG A 309 1.51 23.81 -15.34
C ARG A 309 0.39 23.11 -14.58
N LYS A 310 0.49 21.79 -14.35
CA LYS A 310 -0.51 21.00 -13.62
C LYS A 310 -0.74 21.47 -12.18
N LEU A 311 0.31 21.89 -11.47
CA LEU A 311 0.22 22.38 -10.09
C LEU A 311 -0.31 23.83 -9.97
N SER A 312 -0.56 24.49 -11.10
CA SER A 312 -1.11 25.85 -11.16
C SER A 312 -2.57 25.89 -11.61
N GLU A 313 -3.12 24.76 -12.04
CA GLU A 313 -4.54 24.55 -12.42
C GLU A 313 -5.41 24.21 -11.19
#